data_AF-A0A962CUY4-F1
#
_entry.id   AF-A0A962CUY4-F1
#
_cell.length_a   1.000
_cell.length_b   1.000
_cell.length_c   1.000
_cell.angle_alpha   90.00
_cell.angle_beta   90.00
_cell.angle_gamma   90.00
#
_symmetry.space_group_name_H-M   'P 1'
#
loop_
_entity.id
_entity.type
_entity.pdbx_description
1 polymer ?
#
loop_
_entity_poly.entity_id
_entity_poly.type
_entity_poly.pdbx_seq_one_letter_code
_entity_poly.pdbx_strand_id
1 'polypeptide(L)'
;MIQVREYSQISTDRGLAPSLDLGVVKQTTFDWMVDVLHQSGKTEKVLVINNRKSLKLGKYVGYLQSPNGEAIEILPKTGLGVESPQKSRRLLQKMLMSALSLKPREVGQASLKRLNQPIHEWIFS
;
A
#
# COMPACT_ATOMS: atom_id res chain seq x y z
N MET A 1 5.39 -9.70 2.62
CA MET A 1 4.71 -8.39 2.46
C MET A 1 3.73 -8.49 1.31
N ILE A 2 2.50 -8.02 1.51
CA ILE A 2 1.44 -7.99 0.51
C ILE A 2 1.53 -6.68 -0.25
N GLN A 3 1.40 -6.71 -1.58
CA GLN A 3 1.44 -5.51 -2.43
C GLN A 3 0.16 -5.40 -3.21
N VAL A 4 -0.49 -4.26 -3.07
CA VAL A 4 -1.74 -3.93 -3.76
C VAL A 4 -1.71 -2.50 -4.24
N ARG A 5 -2.72 -2.08 -5.01
CA ARG A 5 -2.91 -0.71 -5.46
C ARG A 5 -4.06 -0.04 -4.71
N GLU A 6 -4.11 1.28 -4.75
CA GLU A 6 -5.35 1.99 -4.39
C GLU A 6 -6.54 1.42 -5.19
N TYR A 7 -7.72 1.43 -4.58
CA TYR A 7 -8.93 0.79 -5.11
C TYR A 7 -8.91 -0.75 -5.24
N SER A 8 -7.86 -1.43 -4.77
CA SER A 8 -7.83 -2.89 -4.74
C SER A 8 -8.83 -3.46 -3.74
N GLN A 9 -9.16 -4.74 -3.92
CA GLN A 9 -9.86 -5.52 -2.91
C GLN A 9 -8.84 -6.15 -1.95
N ILE A 10 -9.21 -6.29 -0.68
CA ILE A 10 -8.53 -7.09 0.32
C ILE A 10 -9.51 -8.16 0.77
N SER A 11 -9.08 -9.41 0.86
CA SER A 11 -9.93 -10.52 1.28
C SER A 11 -9.21 -11.44 2.25
N THR A 12 -9.98 -12.22 3.00
CA THR A 12 -9.47 -13.28 3.88
C THR A 12 -9.55 -14.68 3.24
N ASP A 13 -10.10 -14.76 2.02
CA ASP A 13 -10.22 -16.01 1.28
C ASP A 13 -8.87 -16.43 0.67
N ARG A 14 -8.30 -17.51 1.22
CA ARG A 14 -7.01 -18.09 0.79
C ARG A 14 -7.09 -18.87 -0.52
N GLY A 15 -8.29 -19.14 -1.03
CA GLY A 15 -8.48 -19.78 -2.34
C GLY A 15 -8.27 -18.82 -3.51
N LEU A 16 -8.20 -17.51 -3.25
CA LEU A 16 -8.01 -16.51 -4.29
C LEU A 16 -6.54 -16.31 -4.64
N ALA A 17 -6.26 -16.10 -5.93
CA ALA A 17 -4.92 -15.75 -6.41
C ALA A 17 -4.61 -14.27 -6.11
N PRO A 18 -3.58 -13.95 -5.30
CA PRO A 18 -3.21 -12.57 -5.01
C PRO A 18 -2.73 -11.83 -6.26
N SER A 19 -3.06 -10.55 -6.35
CA SER A 19 -2.61 -9.66 -7.41
C SER A 19 -2.53 -8.23 -6.90
N LEU A 20 -2.07 -7.30 -7.74
CA LEU A 20 -2.08 -5.88 -7.39
C LEU A 20 -3.49 -5.30 -7.15
N ASP A 21 -4.54 -5.94 -7.67
CA ASP A 21 -5.93 -5.52 -7.46
C ASP A 21 -6.65 -6.39 -6.40
N LEU A 22 -6.00 -7.42 -5.86
CA LEU A 22 -6.53 -8.29 -4.81
C LEU A 22 -5.44 -8.74 -3.82
N GLY A 23 -5.49 -8.20 -2.60
CA GLY A 23 -4.68 -8.67 -1.49
C GLY A 23 -5.39 -9.76 -0.69
N VAL A 24 -4.66 -10.79 -0.27
CA VAL A 24 -5.17 -11.82 0.65
C VAL A 24 -4.43 -11.69 1.98
N VAL A 25 -5.18 -11.45 3.06
CA VAL A 25 -4.68 -11.21 4.43
C VAL A 25 -5.24 -12.23 5.40
N LYS A 26 -4.66 -12.32 6.60
CA LYS A 26 -5.24 -13.08 7.71
C LYS A 26 -6.51 -12.40 8.21
N GLN A 27 -7.43 -13.17 8.79
CA GLN A 27 -8.65 -12.63 9.41
C GLN A 27 -8.33 -11.62 10.51
N THR A 28 -7.33 -11.90 11.36
CA THR A 28 -6.90 -10.97 12.43
C THR A 28 -6.37 -9.64 11.89
N THR A 29 -5.69 -9.67 10.74
CA THR A 29 -5.22 -8.45 10.06
C THR A 29 -6.38 -7.71 9.43
N PHE A 30 -7.35 -8.42 8.84
CA PHE A 30 -8.57 -7.82 8.29
C PHE A 30 -9.40 -7.10 9.37
N ASP A 31 -9.66 -7.76 10.49
CA ASP A 31 -10.44 -7.19 11.59
C ASP A 31 -9.76 -5.92 12.15
N TRP A 32 -8.45 -5.98 12.38
CA TRP A 32 -7.65 -4.82 12.76
C TRP A 32 -7.74 -3.68 11.73
N MET A 33 -7.66 -3.97 10.43
CA MET A 33 -7.79 -2.94 9.39
C MET A 33 -9.15 -2.24 9.46
N VAL A 34 -10.24 -3.02 9.63
CA VAL A 34 -11.59 -2.48 9.76
C VAL A 34 -11.68 -1.55 10.98
N ASP A 35 -11.12 -1.95 12.12
CA ASP A 35 -11.11 -1.14 13.35
C ASP A 35 -10.32 0.17 13.17
N VAL A 36 -9.12 0.11 12.60
CA VAL A 36 -8.29 1.30 12.31
C VAL A 36 -9.02 2.27 11.39
N LEU A 37 -9.71 1.76 10.37
CA LEU A 37 -10.43 2.58 9.42
C LEU A 37 -11.65 3.26 10.07
N HIS A 38 -12.41 2.54 10.90
CA HIS A 38 -13.50 3.12 11.68
C HIS A 38 -13.02 4.23 12.62
N GLN A 39 -11.93 3.99 13.36
CA GLN A 39 -11.36 4.97 14.30
C GLN A 39 -10.85 6.24 13.59
N SER A 40 -10.34 6.10 12.35
CA SER A 40 -9.78 7.23 11.62
C SER A 40 -10.81 8.26 11.13
N GLY A 41 -12.11 7.96 11.21
CA GLY A 41 -13.18 8.80 10.66
C GLY A 41 -13.14 8.98 9.14
N LYS A 42 -12.23 8.29 8.45
CA LYS A 42 -12.00 8.37 6.99
C LYS A 42 -12.76 7.25 6.26
N THR A 43 -13.99 6.98 6.66
CA THR A 43 -14.87 5.95 6.08
C THR A 43 -15.13 6.16 4.58
N GLU A 44 -14.98 7.38 4.05
CA GLU A 44 -15.01 7.64 2.60
C GLU A 44 -13.90 6.94 1.81
N LYS A 45 -12.89 6.39 2.50
CA LYS A 45 -11.70 5.79 1.88
C LYS A 45 -11.71 4.28 1.83
N VAL A 46 -12.74 3.59 2.33
CA VAL A 46 -12.87 2.13 2.25
C VAL A 46 -14.33 1.71 2.21
N LEU A 47 -14.69 0.82 1.28
CA LEU A 47 -16.00 0.17 1.24
C LEU A 47 -15.87 -1.27 1.74
N VAL A 48 -16.55 -1.65 2.83
CA VAL A 48 -16.63 -3.05 3.27
C VAL A 48 -17.66 -3.77 2.39
N ILE A 49 -17.26 -4.87 1.74
CA ILE A 49 -18.10 -5.60 0.79
C ILE A 49 -18.15 -7.08 1.20
N ASN A 50 -19.29 -7.75 1.02
CA ASN A 50 -19.46 -9.19 1.24
C ASN A 50 -19.20 -9.68 2.68
N ASN A 51 -20.08 -9.30 3.61
CA ASN A 51 -20.23 -9.97 4.91
C ASN A 51 -18.91 -10.17 5.71
N ARG A 52 -18.08 -9.11 5.79
CA ARG A 52 -16.77 -9.08 6.51
C ARG A 52 -15.67 -10.01 5.97
N LYS A 53 -15.79 -10.51 4.74
CA LYS A 53 -14.72 -11.29 4.08
C LYS A 53 -13.92 -10.50 3.05
N SER A 54 -14.35 -9.30 2.73
CA SER A 54 -13.61 -8.40 1.85
C SER A 54 -13.80 -6.93 2.18
N LEU A 55 -12.77 -6.14 1.91
CA LEU A 55 -12.84 -4.68 1.92
C LEU A 55 -12.28 -4.18 0.59
N LYS A 56 -12.79 -3.04 0.11
CA LYS A 56 -12.26 -2.35 -1.03
C LYS A 56 -11.55 -1.10 -0.54
N LEU A 57 -10.27 -0.99 -0.86
CA LEU A 57 -9.49 0.21 -0.62
C LEU A 57 -10.05 1.39 -1.43
N GLY A 58 -9.81 2.61 -0.97
CA GLY A 58 -10.17 3.84 -1.68
C GLY A 58 -8.90 4.60 -2.07
N LYS A 59 -8.96 5.93 -1.95
CA LYS A 59 -7.87 6.87 -2.26
C LYS A 59 -6.80 6.89 -1.16
N TYR A 60 -6.14 5.75 -0.96
CA TYR A 60 -5.06 5.63 -0.01
C TYR A 60 -3.86 4.93 -0.66
N VAL A 61 -2.68 5.49 -0.46
CA VAL A 61 -1.38 4.95 -0.86
C VAL A 61 -0.45 5.06 0.33
N GLY A 62 0.45 4.10 0.50
CA GLY A 62 1.34 4.04 1.64
C GLY A 62 1.60 2.62 2.12
N TYR A 63 1.67 2.46 3.43
CA TYR A 63 2.05 1.22 4.09
C TYR A 63 1.23 1.02 5.36
N LEU A 64 0.77 -0.21 5.57
CA LEU A 64 0.07 -0.64 6.77
C LEU A 64 0.77 -1.88 7.32
N GLN A 65 0.96 -1.93 8.63
CA GLN A 65 1.45 -3.12 9.30
C GLN A 65 0.55 -3.42 10.49
N SER A 66 -0.03 -4.62 10.47
CA SER A 66 -0.85 -5.08 11.58
C SER A 66 0.00 -5.46 12.79
N PRO A 67 -0.56 -5.47 14.01
CA PRO A 67 0.18 -5.81 15.23
C PRO A 67 0.82 -7.21 15.20
N ASN A 68 0.30 -8.11 14.37
CA ASN A 68 0.85 -9.46 14.19
C ASN A 68 2.03 -9.51 13.19
N GLY A 69 2.46 -8.36 12.66
CA GLY A 69 3.58 -8.21 11.74
C GLY A 69 3.21 -8.32 10.25
N GLU A 70 1.96 -8.68 9.89
CA GLU A 70 1.54 -8.74 8.49
C GLU A 70 1.47 -7.34 7.89
N ALA A 71 2.23 -7.15 6.80
CA ALA A 71 2.50 -5.87 6.17
C ALA A 71 1.85 -5.78 4.78
N ILE A 72 1.25 -4.63 4.49
CA ILE A 72 0.53 -4.32 3.26
C ILE A 72 1.06 -3.00 2.72
N GLU A 73 1.68 -3.05 1.53
CA GLU A 73 2.08 -1.87 0.77
C GLU A 73 1.01 -1.54 -0.27
N ILE A 74 0.51 -0.30 -0.25
CA ILE A 74 -0.57 0.18 -1.10
C ILE A 74 0.01 1.21 -2.08
N LEU A 75 0.11 0.82 -3.34
CA LEU A 75 0.75 1.55 -4.42
C LEU A 75 -0.23 2.45 -5.18
N PRO A 76 0.23 3.57 -5.76
CA PRO A 76 -0.64 4.40 -6.61
C PRO A 76 -1.07 3.64 -7.86
N LYS A 77 -2.30 3.89 -8.32
CA LYS A 77 -2.85 3.33 -9.54
C LYS A 77 -2.73 4.38 -10.64
N THR A 78 -1.56 4.48 -11.21
CA THR A 78 -1.21 5.53 -12.17
C THR A 78 -1.03 4.95 -13.55
N GLY A 79 -2.03 5.14 -14.41
CA GLY A 79 -2.01 4.75 -15.81
C GLY A 79 -3.04 3.69 -16.19
N LEU A 80 -3.30 3.61 -17.50
CA LEU A 80 -4.08 2.57 -18.15
C LEU A 80 -3.15 1.38 -18.46
N GLY A 81 -2.80 0.55 -17.46
CA GLY A 81 -1.92 -0.60 -17.70
C GLY A 81 -1.52 -1.45 -16.49
N VAL A 82 -0.82 -2.56 -16.78
CA VAL A 82 -0.16 -3.41 -15.78
C VAL A 82 1.15 -2.74 -15.38
N GLU A 83 1.06 -1.87 -14.38
CA GLU A 83 2.24 -1.27 -13.75
C GLU A 83 2.96 -2.31 -12.88
N SER A 84 4.28 -2.41 -13.00
CA SER A 84 5.05 -3.23 -12.06
C SER A 84 5.11 -2.54 -10.70
N PRO A 85 5.11 -3.28 -9.57
CA PRO A 85 5.14 -2.70 -8.22
C PRO A 85 6.27 -1.68 -8.03
N GLN A 86 7.42 -1.94 -8.65
CA GLN A 86 8.61 -1.08 -8.58
C GLN A 86 8.42 0.25 -9.31
N LYS A 87 7.73 0.26 -10.46
CA LYS A 87 7.42 1.50 -11.19
C LYS A 87 6.45 2.36 -10.40
N SER A 88 5.38 1.77 -9.85
CA SER A 88 4.42 2.49 -9.03
C SER A 88 5.06 3.02 -7.73
N ARG A 89 5.97 2.27 -7.10
CA ARG A 89 6.74 2.77 -5.95
C ARG A 89 7.62 3.96 -6.33
N ARG A 90 8.35 3.90 -7.45
CA ARG A 90 9.17 5.02 -7.93
C ARG A 90 8.34 6.27 -8.19
N LEU A 91 7.11 6.12 -8.69
CA LEU A 91 6.22 7.25 -8.87
C LEU A 91 5.76 7.82 -7.53
N LEU A 92 5.37 6.98 -6.57
CA LEU A 92 5.02 7.41 -5.22
C LEU A 92 6.17 8.20 -4.57
N GLN A 93 7.40 7.70 -4.69
CA GLN A 93 8.61 8.41 -4.22
C GLN A 93 8.76 9.78 -4.89
N LYS A 94 8.58 9.88 -6.21
CA LYS A 94 8.60 11.17 -6.93
C LYS A 94 7.53 12.14 -6.44
N MET A 95 6.30 11.66 -6.25
CA MET A 95 5.20 12.47 -5.74
C MET A 95 5.51 13.00 -4.33
N LEU A 96 6.02 12.13 -3.45
CA LEU A 96 6.40 12.52 -2.08
C LEU A 96 7.55 13.52 -2.06
N MET A 97 8.62 13.30 -2.85
CA MET A 97 9.72 14.28 -2.97
C MET A 97 9.21 15.64 -3.43
N SER A 98 8.30 15.66 -4.41
CA SER A 98 7.70 16.90 -4.90
C SER A 98 6.81 17.57 -3.84
N ALA A 99 5.94 16.81 -3.17
CA ALA A 99 5.02 17.34 -2.17
C ALA A 99 5.73 17.89 -0.94
N LEU A 100 6.86 17.27 -0.56
CA LEU A 100 7.69 17.67 0.57
C LEU A 100 8.82 18.65 0.18
N SER A 101 8.89 19.08 -1.08
CA SER A 101 9.95 19.94 -1.62
C SER A 101 11.38 19.42 -1.34
N LEU A 102 11.54 18.10 -1.31
CA LEU A 102 12.84 17.48 -1.07
C LEU A 102 13.74 17.65 -2.30
N LYS A 103 14.95 18.15 -2.08
CA LYS A 103 16.00 18.26 -3.10
C LYS A 103 17.21 17.39 -2.72
N PRO A 104 17.05 16.06 -2.63
CA PRO A 104 18.14 15.19 -2.24
C PRO A 104 19.28 15.29 -3.27
N ARG A 105 20.51 15.51 -2.79
CA ARG A 105 21.70 15.45 -3.63
C ARG A 105 22.07 13.98 -3.82
N GLU A 106 21.70 13.39 -4.96
CA GLU A 106 22.13 12.04 -5.31
C GLU A 106 23.57 12.08 -5.86
N VAL A 107 24.53 11.49 -5.14
CA VAL A 107 25.93 11.39 -5.59
C VAL A 107 26.36 9.92 -5.64
N GLY A 108 26.70 9.42 -6.84
CA GLY A 108 27.39 8.13 -7.04
C GLY A 108 26.80 6.92 -6.29
N GLN A 109 27.62 6.30 -5.44
CA GLN A 109 27.26 5.09 -4.66
C GLN A 109 26.27 5.32 -3.49
N ALA A 110 25.81 6.55 -3.25
CA ALA A 110 24.83 6.89 -2.21
C ALA A 110 23.38 7.10 -2.70
N SER A 111 23.05 6.83 -3.97
CA SER A 111 21.66 6.87 -4.45
C SER A 111 20.74 5.92 -3.68
N LEU A 112 19.76 6.50 -2.96
CA LEU A 112 18.68 5.81 -2.24
C LEU A 112 17.86 4.88 -3.16
N LYS A 113 17.94 5.06 -4.48
CA LYS A 113 17.27 4.21 -5.48
C LYS A 113 17.84 2.78 -5.56
N ARG A 114 19.00 2.52 -4.96
CA ARG A 114 19.54 1.14 -4.85
C ARG A 114 18.85 0.30 -3.78
N LEU A 115 18.17 0.94 -2.82
CA LEU A 115 17.45 0.24 -1.76
C LEU A 115 16.06 -0.15 -2.29
N ASN A 116 15.83 -1.45 -2.52
CA ASN A 116 14.51 -1.98 -2.86
C ASN A 116 13.67 -2.19 -1.58
N GLN A 117 13.55 -1.13 -0.78
CA GLN A 117 12.81 -1.14 0.48
C GLN A 117 11.36 -0.65 0.30
N PRO A 118 10.42 -1.09 1.16
CA PRO A 118 9.07 -0.54 1.19
C PRO A 118 9.09 0.95 1.53
N ILE A 119 8.01 1.65 1.15
CA ILE A 119 7.98 3.12 1.26
C ILE A 119 8.24 3.66 2.67
N HIS A 120 7.79 2.95 3.72
CA HIS A 120 7.96 3.39 5.10
C HIS A 120 9.43 3.38 5.55
N GLU A 121 10.23 2.40 5.12
CA GLU A 121 11.67 2.37 5.39
C GLU A 121 12.43 3.37 4.52
N TRP A 122 11.99 3.56 3.27
CA TRP A 122 12.63 4.49 2.33
C TRP A 122 12.58 5.95 2.82
N ILE A 123 11.52 6.37 3.51
CA ILE A 123 11.39 7.75 4.02
C ILE A 123 12.45 8.06 5.10
N PHE A 124 12.92 7.06 5.85
CA PHE A 124 13.91 7.23 6.92
C PHE A 124 15.37 6.95 6.48
N SER A 125 15.58 6.55 5.22
CA SER A 125 16.91 6.28 4.65
C SER A 125 17.51 7.53 4.02
#